data_AF-A0A3P7DJX4-F1
#
_entry.id   AF-A0A3P7DJX4-F1
#
_cell.length_a   1.000
_cell.length_b   1.000
_cell.length_c   1.000
_cell.angle_alpha   90.00
_cell.angle_beta   90.00
_cell.angle_gamma   90.00
#
_symmetry.space_group_name_H-M   'P 1'
#
loop_
_entity.id
_entity.type
_entity.pdbx_description
1 polymer ?
#
loop_
_entity_poly.entity_id
_entity_poly.type
_entity_poly.pdbx_seq_one_letter_code
_entity_poly.pdbx_strand_id
1 'polypeptide(L)'
;MCKSCSFLYHWFIGRFWMANRTVKDAVTVKGTNPQYLVEKIIRTRIYDSKYWKEECFALTAELLVDKGMELRYIGGIYAGNVKPTPFLCLCLKMLQIQPEKDIAVEFIRQEEYKYIRALGAMYIRLTFTSIEVYKYLEPLYNDYRKLRIMNNEGRFEIVHMDEFIDNLLRDERYCDIHLPRIQKRITLEEVGELQPYVSALDEDLDKLSSSDSEDDDDRIRKRKERSKAGIYMIMF
;
A
#
# COMPACT_ATOMS: atom_id res chain seq x y z
N MET A 1 -52.63 2.19 7.70
CA MET A 1 -51.16 2.37 7.61
C MET A 1 -50.72 3.42 8.61
N CYS A 2 -49.91 3.00 9.60
CA CYS A 2 -49.56 3.78 10.78
C CYS A 2 -48.60 4.94 10.45
N LYS A 3 -48.97 6.18 10.79
CA LYS A 3 -48.15 7.41 10.57
C LYS A 3 -46.75 7.33 11.24
N SER A 4 -46.55 6.48 12.24
CA SER A 4 -45.23 6.27 12.87
C SER A 4 -44.19 5.62 11.96
N CYS A 5 -44.58 4.82 10.96
CA CYS A 5 -43.59 4.19 10.06
C CYS A 5 -42.93 5.21 9.12
N SER A 6 -43.69 6.13 8.51
CA SER A 6 -43.10 7.13 7.61
C SER A 6 -42.13 8.09 8.31
N PHE A 7 -42.36 8.41 9.59
CA PHE A 7 -41.48 9.31 10.34
C PHE A 7 -40.12 8.67 10.64
N LEU A 8 -40.08 7.37 10.97
CA LEU A 8 -38.85 6.62 11.16
C LEU A 8 -38.03 6.51 9.88
N TYR A 9 -38.66 6.25 8.73
CA TYR A 9 -37.95 6.22 7.44
C TYR A 9 -37.35 7.59 7.06
N HIS A 10 -38.06 8.70 7.28
CA HIS A 10 -37.55 10.04 6.97
C HIS A 10 -36.44 10.49 7.95
N TRP A 11 -36.54 10.14 9.24
CA TRP A 11 -35.51 10.44 10.23
C TRP A 11 -34.24 9.57 10.02
N PHE A 12 -34.39 8.31 9.62
CA PHE A 12 -33.26 7.45 9.24
C PHE A 12 -32.54 7.98 8.01
N ILE A 13 -33.25 8.38 6.95
CA ILE A 13 -32.66 8.91 5.71
C ILE A 13 -31.92 10.23 5.96
N GLY A 14 -32.48 11.14 6.78
CA GLY A 14 -31.86 12.42 7.11
C GLY A 14 -30.57 12.31 7.92
N ARG A 15 -30.49 11.33 8.84
CA ARG A 15 -29.27 11.07 9.63
C ARG A 15 -28.22 10.28 8.82
N PHE A 16 -28.65 9.41 7.90
CA PHE A 16 -27.76 8.66 6.99
C PHE A 16 -27.02 9.56 6.01
N TRP A 17 -27.68 10.60 5.49
CA TRP A 17 -27.06 11.55 4.55
C TRP A 17 -25.94 12.40 5.19
N MET A 18 -25.98 12.60 6.50
CA MET A 18 -24.93 13.32 7.23
C MET A 18 -23.73 12.43 7.60
N ALA A 19 -23.95 11.13 7.83
CA ALA A 19 -22.89 10.22 8.28
C ALA A 19 -21.79 9.98 7.22
N ASN A 20 -22.07 10.24 5.94
CA ASN A 20 -21.12 10.05 4.84
C ASN A 20 -20.42 11.35 4.41
N ARG A 21 -20.68 12.49 5.08
CA ARG A 21 -19.88 13.69 4.83
C ARG A 21 -18.48 13.52 5.39
N THR A 22 -17.51 14.10 4.70
CA THR A 22 -16.14 14.22 5.23
C THR A 22 -16.22 15.01 6.53
N VAL A 23 -15.39 14.65 7.50
CA VAL A 23 -15.28 15.39 8.76
C VAL A 23 -14.97 16.87 8.47
N LYS A 24 -15.52 17.80 9.26
CA LYS A 24 -15.55 19.24 8.91
C LYS A 24 -14.16 19.89 8.91
N ASP A 25 -13.26 19.30 9.67
CA ASP A 25 -11.85 19.60 9.88
C ASP A 25 -10.95 18.99 8.79
N ALA A 26 -11.50 18.19 7.87
CA ALA A 26 -10.71 17.57 6.82
C ALA A 26 -10.13 18.61 5.84
N VAL A 27 -8.82 18.56 5.67
CA VAL A 27 -8.07 19.39 4.71
C VAL A 27 -8.28 18.87 3.30
N THR A 28 -8.42 19.77 2.34
CA THR A 28 -8.48 19.39 0.92
C THR A 28 -7.19 18.69 0.50
N VAL A 29 -7.35 17.54 -0.16
CA VAL A 29 -6.24 16.74 -0.67
C VAL A 29 -6.17 16.95 -2.17
N LYS A 30 -5.01 17.39 -2.67
CA LYS A 30 -4.78 17.69 -4.10
C LYS A 30 -5.83 18.66 -4.67
N GLY A 31 -6.26 19.64 -3.88
CA GLY A 31 -7.26 20.64 -4.28
C GLY A 31 -8.70 20.15 -4.36
N THR A 32 -8.98 18.92 -3.89
CA THR A 32 -10.34 18.35 -3.91
C THR A 32 -10.73 17.82 -2.53
N ASN A 33 -12.02 17.51 -2.34
CA ASN A 33 -12.45 16.76 -1.16
C ASN A 33 -11.77 15.37 -1.20
N PRO A 34 -11.15 14.89 -0.10
CA PRO A 34 -10.47 13.60 -0.07
C PRO A 34 -11.32 12.42 -0.57
N GLN A 35 -12.62 12.42 -0.28
CA GLN A 35 -13.52 11.37 -0.78
C GLN A 35 -13.65 11.39 -2.31
N TYR A 36 -13.43 12.54 -2.95
CA TYR A 36 -13.57 12.68 -4.41
C TYR A 36 -12.46 12.03 -5.22
N LEU A 37 -11.40 11.55 -4.55
CA LEU A 37 -10.42 10.66 -5.16
C LEU A 37 -11.04 9.34 -5.62
N VAL A 38 -12.09 8.87 -4.94
CA VAL A 38 -12.88 7.71 -5.38
C VAL A 38 -14.01 8.20 -6.27
N GLU A 39 -14.18 7.61 -7.45
CA GLU A 39 -15.22 8.02 -8.40
C GLU A 39 -16.63 7.97 -7.80
N LYS A 40 -17.50 8.88 -8.25
CA LYS A 40 -18.88 9.02 -7.75
C LYS A 40 -19.66 7.70 -7.77
N ILE A 41 -19.55 6.94 -8.86
CA ILE A 41 -20.27 5.66 -9.03
C ILE A 41 -19.83 4.66 -7.96
N ILE A 42 -18.52 4.54 -7.76
CA ILE A 42 -17.93 3.64 -6.78
C ILE A 42 -18.33 4.05 -5.36
N ARG A 43 -18.28 5.35 -5.02
CA ARG A 43 -18.73 5.84 -3.71
C ARG A 43 -20.17 5.47 -3.40
N THR A 44 -21.08 5.66 -4.36
CA THR A 44 -22.48 5.28 -4.17
C THR A 44 -22.60 3.78 -3.88
N ARG A 45 -21.86 2.93 -4.61
CA ARG A 45 -21.82 1.48 -4.34
C ARG A 45 -21.23 1.13 -2.98
N ILE A 46 -20.22 1.86 -2.53
CA ILE A 46 -19.64 1.71 -1.19
C ILE A 46 -20.68 2.03 -0.12
N TYR A 47 -21.34 3.21 -0.20
CA TYR A 47 -22.34 3.61 0.79
C TYR A 47 -23.54 2.66 0.85
N ASP A 48 -23.90 2.04 -0.28
CA ASP A 48 -24.99 1.08 -0.35
C ASP A 48 -24.61 -0.32 0.13
N SER A 49 -23.31 -0.63 0.18
CA SER A 49 -22.79 -1.95 0.55
C SER A 49 -23.13 -2.30 2.01
N LYS A 50 -23.37 -3.60 2.26
CA LYS A 50 -23.63 -4.12 3.61
C LYS A 50 -22.45 -3.83 4.54
N TYR A 51 -21.23 -4.06 4.07
CA TYR A 51 -20.01 -3.82 4.84
C TYR A 51 -19.88 -2.37 5.31
N TRP A 52 -20.19 -1.39 4.46
CA TRP A 52 -20.14 0.01 4.88
C TRP A 52 -21.17 0.34 5.97
N LYS A 53 -22.39 -0.19 5.82
CA LYS A 53 -23.50 0.10 6.74
C LYS A 53 -23.32 -0.55 8.11
N GLU A 54 -22.67 -1.70 8.16
CA GLU A 54 -22.49 -2.47 9.40
C GLU A 54 -21.12 -2.19 10.05
N GLU A 55 -20.04 -2.21 9.26
CA GLU A 55 -18.67 -2.18 9.78
C GLU A 55 -18.04 -0.78 9.72
N CYS A 56 -18.41 0.06 8.75
CA CYS A 56 -17.85 1.42 8.62
C CYS A 56 -18.72 2.49 9.31
N PHE A 57 -19.83 2.10 9.94
CA PHE A 57 -20.70 3.01 10.66
C PHE A 57 -20.04 3.50 11.95
N ALA A 58 -19.91 4.83 12.08
CA ALA A 58 -19.25 5.48 13.21
C ALA A 58 -17.81 5.01 13.51
N LEU A 59 -17.12 4.43 12.52
CA LEU A 59 -15.74 3.97 12.68
C LEU A 59 -14.78 5.16 12.88
N THR A 60 -14.04 5.15 13.98
CA THR A 60 -12.96 6.10 14.32
C THR A 60 -11.60 5.58 13.81
N ALA A 61 -10.56 6.41 13.88
CA ALA A 61 -9.21 6.01 13.47
C ALA A 61 -8.66 4.82 14.28
N GLU A 62 -8.97 4.74 15.57
CA GLU A 62 -8.55 3.65 16.46
C GLU A 62 -9.20 2.31 16.05
N LEU A 63 -10.52 2.30 15.88
CA LEU A 63 -11.28 1.10 15.51
C LEU A 63 -11.01 0.64 14.08
N LEU A 64 -10.41 1.50 13.25
CA LEU A 64 -10.06 1.15 11.87
C LEU A 64 -8.94 0.10 11.81
N VAL A 65 -8.06 0.05 12.81
CA VAL A 65 -7.02 -0.96 12.92
C VAL A 65 -7.64 -2.35 13.05
N ASP A 66 -8.61 -2.51 13.96
CA ASP A 66 -9.30 -3.79 14.20
C ASP A 66 -9.96 -4.31 12.92
N LYS A 67 -10.65 -3.43 12.19
CA LYS A 67 -11.27 -3.78 10.89
C LYS A 67 -10.25 -4.04 9.79
N GLY A 68 -9.11 -3.37 9.85
CA GLY A 68 -7.97 -3.66 8.99
C GLY A 68 -7.39 -5.06 9.23
N MET A 69 -7.35 -5.52 10.48
CA MET A 69 -6.82 -6.86 10.83
C MET A 69 -7.73 -7.98 10.30
N GLU A 70 -9.02 -7.73 10.20
CA GLU A 70 -10.01 -8.66 9.65
C GLU A 70 -9.93 -8.81 8.12
N LEU A 71 -9.19 -7.94 7.42
CA LEU A 71 -9.04 -7.99 5.97
C LEU A 71 -8.33 -9.30 5.54
N ARG A 72 -8.84 -9.89 4.47
CA ARG A 72 -8.33 -11.16 3.91
C ARG A 72 -7.84 -11.06 2.48
N TYR A 73 -8.12 -9.96 1.81
CA TYR A 73 -7.78 -9.70 0.41
C TYR A 73 -7.83 -8.20 0.12
N ILE A 74 -7.07 -7.79 -0.89
CA ILE A 74 -7.10 -6.47 -1.51
C ILE A 74 -7.96 -6.49 -2.77
N GLY A 75 -8.37 -5.33 -3.28
CA GLY A 75 -9.08 -5.22 -4.56
C GLY A 75 -9.99 -4.00 -4.62
N GLY A 76 -10.53 -3.72 -5.79
CA GLY A 76 -11.44 -2.58 -6.02
C GLY A 76 -12.90 -2.99 -5.98
N ILE A 77 -13.55 -2.96 -7.14
CA ILE A 77 -14.90 -3.47 -7.36
C ILE A 77 -14.86 -4.81 -8.06
N TYR A 78 -15.84 -5.67 -7.78
CA TYR A 78 -15.95 -6.98 -8.41
C TYR A 78 -17.39 -7.30 -8.78
N ALA A 79 -17.51 -8.24 -9.72
CA ALA A 79 -18.75 -8.71 -10.34
C ALA A 79 -19.51 -7.60 -11.12
N GLY A 80 -20.43 -8.03 -12.00
CA GLY A 80 -21.24 -7.11 -12.82
C GLY A 80 -22.12 -6.13 -12.01
N ASN A 81 -22.39 -6.43 -10.74
CA ASN A 81 -23.16 -5.55 -9.85
C ASN A 81 -22.29 -4.48 -9.16
N VAL A 82 -21.00 -4.37 -9.49
CA VAL A 82 -20.08 -3.36 -8.95
C VAL A 82 -20.06 -3.43 -7.41
N LYS A 83 -19.78 -4.61 -6.87
CA LYS A 83 -19.66 -4.79 -5.42
C LYS A 83 -18.28 -4.32 -4.97
N PRO A 84 -18.18 -3.39 -4.01
CA PRO A 84 -16.89 -2.98 -3.48
C PRO A 84 -16.32 -4.04 -2.55
N THR A 85 -15.01 -4.21 -2.55
CA THR A 85 -14.31 -5.03 -1.55
C THR A 85 -14.29 -4.33 -0.18
N PRO A 86 -14.18 -5.07 0.94
CA PRO A 86 -13.92 -4.49 2.26
C PRO A 86 -12.69 -3.58 2.29
N PHE A 87 -11.64 -3.94 1.55
CA PHE A 87 -10.43 -3.13 1.40
C PHE A 87 -10.73 -1.74 0.83
N LEU A 88 -11.49 -1.68 -0.27
CA LEU A 88 -11.88 -0.43 -0.89
C LEU A 88 -12.81 0.40 0.03
N CYS A 89 -13.72 -0.26 0.74
CA CYS A 89 -14.58 0.40 1.73
C CYS A 89 -13.75 1.06 2.85
N LEU A 90 -12.79 0.34 3.44
CA LEU A 90 -11.92 0.90 4.48
C LEU A 90 -11.02 2.01 3.93
N CYS A 91 -10.54 1.90 2.69
CA CYS A 91 -9.78 2.97 2.06
C CYS A 91 -10.61 4.25 1.92
N LEU A 92 -11.87 4.15 1.46
CA LEU A 92 -12.77 5.31 1.44
C LEU A 92 -13.04 5.84 2.85
N LYS A 93 -13.14 4.96 3.85
CA LYS A 93 -13.35 5.38 5.24
C LYS A 93 -12.15 6.16 5.77
N MET A 94 -10.92 5.72 5.50
CA MET A 94 -9.71 6.48 5.82
C MET A 94 -9.71 7.85 5.14
N LEU A 95 -10.12 7.95 3.87
CA LEU A 95 -10.27 9.24 3.20
C LEU A 95 -11.36 10.12 3.82
N GLN A 96 -12.42 9.52 4.37
CA GLN A 96 -13.50 10.26 5.03
C GLN A 96 -13.06 10.85 6.38
N ILE A 97 -12.38 10.05 7.21
CA ILE A 97 -11.96 10.44 8.56
C ILE A 97 -10.63 11.21 8.55
N GLN A 98 -9.83 11.04 7.50
CA GLN A 98 -8.50 11.62 7.31
C GLN A 98 -7.62 11.49 8.57
N PRO A 99 -7.17 10.26 8.91
CA PRO A 99 -6.32 10.08 10.09
C PRO A 99 -5.03 10.89 9.94
N GLU A 100 -4.42 11.20 11.08
CA GLU A 100 -3.13 11.88 11.14
C GLU A 100 -2.05 11.08 10.39
N LYS A 101 -1.02 11.78 9.90
CA LYS A 101 0.00 11.18 9.04
C LYS A 101 0.78 10.07 9.75
N ASP A 102 1.03 10.24 11.05
CA ASP A 102 1.70 9.28 11.91
C ASP A 102 0.92 7.96 12.02
N ILE A 103 -0.40 8.00 12.16
CA ILE A 103 -1.27 6.81 12.18
C ILE A 103 -1.15 6.05 10.85
N ALA A 104 -1.16 6.76 9.72
CA ALA A 104 -1.00 6.14 8.41
C ALA A 104 0.39 5.49 8.23
N VAL A 105 1.45 6.11 8.75
CA VAL A 105 2.81 5.54 8.75
C VAL A 105 2.88 4.33 9.68
N GLU A 106 2.19 4.37 10.81
CA GLU A 106 2.16 3.26 11.77
C GLU A 106 1.49 2.03 11.16
N PHE A 107 0.46 2.20 10.33
CA PHE A 107 -0.16 1.09 9.60
C PHE A 107 0.83 0.38 8.67
N ILE A 108 1.75 1.13 8.07
CA ILE A 108 2.78 0.56 7.21
C ILE A 108 3.85 -0.16 8.03
N ARG A 109 4.18 0.36 9.21
CA ARG A 109 5.13 -0.27 10.13
C ARG A 109 4.64 -1.59 10.72
N GLN A 110 3.34 -1.83 10.76
CA GLN A 110 2.78 -3.12 11.19
C GLN A 110 3.25 -4.26 10.27
N GLU A 111 4.25 -5.02 10.73
CA GLU A 111 4.83 -6.15 10.00
C GLU A 111 3.96 -7.40 10.06
N GLU A 112 3.13 -7.59 11.09
CA GLU A 112 2.33 -8.82 11.23
C GLU A 112 1.15 -8.87 10.25
N TYR A 113 0.53 -7.71 10.00
CA TYR A 113 -0.72 -7.60 9.23
C TYR A 113 -0.49 -7.02 7.83
N LYS A 114 -0.16 -7.90 6.89
CA LYS A 114 0.09 -7.53 5.48
C LYS A 114 -1.04 -6.71 4.83
N TYR A 115 -2.31 -6.96 5.17
CA TYR A 115 -3.42 -6.21 4.56
C TYR A 115 -3.59 -4.80 5.12
N ILE A 116 -3.26 -4.58 6.40
CA ILE A 116 -3.20 -3.22 6.98
C ILE A 116 -2.08 -2.44 6.33
N ARG A 117 -0.90 -3.06 6.16
CA ARG A 117 0.22 -2.47 5.46
C ARG A 117 -0.14 -2.03 4.04
N ALA A 118 -0.81 -2.89 3.27
CA ALA A 118 -1.31 -2.55 1.94
C ALA A 118 -2.34 -1.41 1.97
N LEU A 119 -3.22 -1.37 2.98
CA LEU A 119 -4.22 -0.33 3.15
C LEU A 119 -3.58 1.03 3.46
N GLY A 120 -2.61 1.05 4.38
CA GLY A 120 -1.81 2.22 4.71
C GLY A 120 -1.04 2.73 3.49
N ALA A 121 -0.41 1.83 2.74
CA ALA A 121 0.30 2.17 1.50
C ALA A 121 -0.62 2.82 0.46
N MET A 122 -1.81 2.26 0.24
CA MET A 122 -2.82 2.84 -0.65
C MET A 122 -3.23 4.25 -0.18
N TYR A 123 -3.46 4.44 1.12
CA TYR A 123 -3.84 5.74 1.66
C TYR A 123 -2.73 6.78 1.53
N ILE A 124 -1.47 6.43 1.83
CA ILE A 124 -0.31 7.32 1.64
C ILE A 124 -0.21 7.73 0.18
N ARG A 125 -0.30 6.79 -0.76
CA ARG A 125 -0.22 7.07 -2.20
C ARG A 125 -1.27 8.09 -2.67
N LEU A 126 -2.46 8.05 -2.08
CA LEU A 126 -3.57 8.95 -2.43
C LEU A 126 -3.43 10.34 -1.81
N THR A 127 -2.89 10.44 -0.59
CA THR A 127 -3.01 11.67 0.23
C THR A 127 -1.71 12.43 0.43
N PHE A 128 -0.55 11.76 0.43
CA PHE A 128 0.73 12.39 0.78
C PHE A 128 1.36 13.14 -0.40
N THR A 129 2.45 13.87 -0.12
CA THR A 129 3.26 14.53 -1.15
C THR A 129 4.12 13.52 -1.90
N SER A 130 4.56 13.86 -3.12
CA SER A 130 5.36 12.94 -3.96
C SER A 130 6.60 12.44 -3.22
N ILE A 131 7.31 13.33 -2.52
CA ILE A 131 8.53 13.00 -1.76
C ILE A 131 8.23 11.99 -0.64
N GLU A 132 7.19 12.25 0.15
CA GLU A 132 6.82 11.37 1.26
C GLU A 132 6.35 10.00 0.75
N VAL A 133 5.60 9.97 -0.36
CA VAL A 133 5.15 8.71 -0.98
C VAL A 133 6.35 7.82 -1.31
N TYR A 134 7.37 8.35 -1.97
CA TYR A 134 8.61 7.61 -2.25
C TYR A 134 9.31 7.17 -0.97
N LYS A 135 9.51 8.08 -0.02
CA LYS A 135 10.17 7.79 1.26
C LYS A 135 9.52 6.67 2.08
N TYR A 136 8.18 6.60 2.11
CA TYR A 136 7.47 5.61 2.92
C TYR A 136 7.14 4.32 2.18
N LEU A 137 6.96 4.36 0.85
CA LEU A 137 6.60 3.17 0.07
C LEU A 137 7.83 2.38 -0.39
N GLU A 138 8.96 3.03 -0.66
CA GLU A 138 10.18 2.34 -1.13
C GLU A 138 10.71 1.24 -0.21
N PRO A 139 10.72 1.42 1.13
CA PRO A 139 11.14 0.34 2.03
C PRO A 139 10.25 -0.90 1.94
N LEU A 140 9.03 -0.77 1.42
CA LEU A 140 8.09 -1.88 1.27
C LEU A 140 8.40 -2.77 0.06
N TYR A 141 9.33 -2.37 -0.82
CA TYR A 141 9.85 -3.27 -1.85
C TYR A 141 10.58 -4.48 -1.27
N ASN A 142 11.05 -4.40 -0.03
CA ASN A 142 11.69 -5.54 0.66
C ASN A 142 10.67 -6.54 1.23
N ASP A 143 9.37 -6.28 1.08
CA ASP A 143 8.30 -7.15 1.55
C ASP A 143 7.82 -8.08 0.41
N TYR A 144 8.28 -9.33 0.41
CA TYR A 144 7.93 -10.32 -0.60
C TYR A 144 6.73 -11.21 -0.21
N ARG A 145 5.89 -10.76 0.74
CA ARG A 145 4.76 -11.57 1.21
C ARG A 145 3.64 -11.60 0.18
N LYS A 146 3.04 -12.78 0.01
CA LYS A 146 1.89 -13.00 -0.86
C LYS A 146 0.64 -12.32 -0.33
N LEU A 147 0.03 -11.46 -1.12
CA LEU A 147 -1.29 -10.88 -0.97
C LEU A 147 -2.29 -11.60 -1.87
N ARG A 148 -3.54 -11.66 -1.41
CA ARG A 148 -4.66 -12.11 -2.24
C ARG A 148 -5.35 -10.88 -2.82
N ILE A 149 -5.43 -10.75 -4.13
CA ILE A 149 -6.21 -9.71 -4.81
C ILE A 149 -7.50 -10.30 -5.37
N MET A 150 -8.58 -9.52 -5.31
CA MET A 150 -9.85 -9.86 -5.95
C MET A 150 -9.97 -9.07 -7.25
N ASN A 151 -10.13 -9.78 -8.36
CA ASN A 151 -10.26 -9.20 -9.68
C ASN A 151 -11.70 -8.76 -9.97
N ASN A 152 -11.88 -8.03 -11.07
CA ASN A 152 -13.18 -7.52 -11.51
C ASN A 152 -14.21 -8.64 -11.74
N GLU A 153 -13.77 -9.86 -12.09
CA GLU A 153 -14.64 -11.03 -12.25
C GLU A 153 -14.99 -11.74 -10.92
N GLY A 154 -14.41 -11.30 -9.80
CA GLY A 154 -14.59 -11.92 -8.48
C GLY A 154 -13.70 -13.15 -8.22
N ARG A 155 -12.76 -13.45 -9.12
CA ARG A 155 -11.71 -14.46 -8.87
C ARG A 155 -10.61 -13.88 -7.99
N PHE A 156 -9.97 -14.77 -7.23
CA PHE A 156 -8.81 -14.41 -6.42
C PHE A 156 -7.52 -14.75 -7.15
N GLU A 157 -6.61 -13.79 -7.18
CA GLU A 157 -5.25 -13.94 -7.69
C GLU A 157 -4.25 -13.66 -6.57
N ILE A 158 -3.03 -14.17 -6.77
CA ILE A 158 -1.93 -13.97 -5.83
C ILE A 158 -1.01 -12.92 -6.43
N VAL A 159 -0.72 -11.88 -5.65
CA VAL A 159 0.21 -10.80 -5.97
C VAL A 159 1.16 -10.66 -4.78
N HIS A 160 2.34 -10.12 -4.96
CA HIS A 160 3.28 -9.86 -3.86
C HIS A 160 3.15 -8.41 -3.37
N MET A 161 3.64 -8.12 -2.16
CA MET A 161 3.52 -6.77 -1.60
C MET A 161 4.37 -5.78 -2.38
N ASP A 162 5.61 -6.10 -2.71
CA ASP A 162 6.47 -5.35 -3.64
C ASP A 162 5.78 -5.05 -4.99
N GLU A 163 5.17 -6.05 -5.64
CA GLU A 163 4.39 -5.85 -6.88
C GLU A 163 3.20 -4.89 -6.66
N PHE A 164 2.50 -5.02 -5.54
CA PHE A 164 1.41 -4.11 -5.17
C PHE A 164 1.90 -2.67 -5.01
N ILE A 165 3.07 -2.46 -4.41
CA ILE A 165 3.68 -1.14 -4.22
C ILE A 165 4.18 -0.56 -5.55
N ASP A 166 4.75 -1.38 -6.43
CA ASP A 166 5.20 -0.95 -7.76
C ASP A 166 4.01 -0.43 -8.58
N ASN A 167 2.90 -1.19 -8.60
CA ASN A 167 1.67 -0.80 -9.27
C ASN A 167 1.10 0.52 -8.71
N LEU A 168 1.18 0.74 -7.39
CA LEU A 168 0.77 2.01 -6.79
C LEU A 168 1.61 3.21 -7.25
N LEU A 169 2.90 3.02 -7.49
CA LEU A 169 3.81 4.09 -7.88
C LEU A 169 3.78 4.37 -9.39
N ARG A 170 3.54 3.35 -10.22
CA ARG A 170 3.61 3.45 -11.69
C ARG A 170 2.28 3.64 -12.37
N ASP A 171 1.23 2.97 -11.91
CA ASP A 171 -0.05 2.95 -12.63
C ASP A 171 -0.84 4.23 -12.40
N GLU A 172 -1.65 4.61 -13.39
CA GLU A 172 -2.58 5.74 -13.27
C GLU A 172 -3.87 5.36 -12.54
N ARG A 173 -4.24 4.07 -12.56
CA ARG A 173 -5.47 3.55 -11.95
C ARG A 173 -5.19 2.20 -11.33
N TYR A 174 -5.50 2.08 -10.03
CA TYR A 174 -5.30 0.84 -9.31
C TYR A 174 -6.40 0.64 -8.25
N CYS A 175 -6.84 -0.62 -8.04
CA CYS A 175 -8.00 -0.95 -7.22
C CYS A 175 -9.24 -0.08 -7.54
N ASP A 176 -9.46 0.21 -8.83
CA ASP A 176 -10.53 1.07 -9.36
C ASP A 176 -10.52 2.55 -8.93
N ILE A 177 -9.44 2.99 -8.28
CA ILE A 177 -9.22 4.39 -7.92
C ILE A 177 -8.25 5.01 -8.91
N HIS A 178 -8.57 6.21 -9.40
CA HIS A 178 -7.62 6.99 -10.19
C HIS A 178 -6.60 7.63 -9.25
N LEU A 179 -5.34 7.24 -9.40
CA LEU A 179 -4.28 7.70 -8.50
C LEU A 179 -3.88 9.13 -8.88
N PRO A 180 -3.80 10.07 -7.91
CA PRO A 180 -3.33 11.42 -8.20
C PRO A 180 -1.95 11.39 -8.85
N ARG A 181 -1.74 12.25 -9.84
CA ARG A 181 -0.44 12.38 -10.50
C ARG A 181 0.63 12.77 -9.48
N ILE A 182 1.74 12.06 -9.50
CA ILE A 182 2.94 12.35 -8.71
C ILE A 182 4.07 12.71 -9.67
N GLN A 183 5.02 13.48 -9.18
CA GLN A 183 6.22 13.78 -9.96
C GLN A 183 7.05 12.51 -10.11
N LYS A 184 7.57 12.27 -11.32
CA LYS A 184 8.47 11.14 -11.57
C LYS A 184 9.72 11.27 -10.71
N ARG A 185 10.23 10.14 -10.24
CA ARG A 185 11.44 10.08 -9.40
C ARG A 185 12.62 10.84 -10.01
N ILE A 186 12.89 10.62 -11.30
CA ILE A 186 14.01 11.24 -12.04
C ILE A 186 13.99 12.76 -11.87
N THR A 187 12.83 13.40 -12.00
CA THR A 187 12.75 14.86 -11.83
C THR A 187 12.99 15.31 -10.39
N LEU A 188 12.61 14.49 -9.40
CA LEU A 188 12.86 14.84 -7.99
C LEU A 188 14.34 14.64 -7.61
N GLU A 189 15.01 13.67 -8.22
CA GLU A 189 16.47 13.46 -8.08
C GLU A 189 17.24 14.61 -8.75
N GLU A 190 16.82 15.05 -9.94
CA GLU A 190 17.42 16.20 -10.64
C GLU A 190 17.30 17.50 -9.83
N VAL A 191 16.17 17.70 -9.15
CA VAL A 191 15.96 18.87 -8.28
C VAL A 191 16.71 18.74 -6.95
N GLY A 192 17.17 17.52 -6.60
CA GLY A 192 17.89 17.23 -5.35
C GLY A 192 16.99 17.10 -4.13
N GLU A 193 15.67 17.00 -4.31
CA GLU A 193 14.73 16.77 -3.21
C GLU A 193 14.67 15.29 -2.78
N LEU A 194 15.14 14.39 -3.65
CA LEU A 194 15.29 12.96 -3.36
C LEU A 194 16.71 12.50 -3.68
N GLN A 195 17.25 11.66 -2.81
CA GLN A 195 18.50 10.95 -3.08
C GLN A 195 18.24 9.79 -4.06
N PRO A 196 19.26 9.37 -4.82
CA PRO A 196 19.19 8.17 -5.65
C PRO A 196 18.64 7.00 -4.84
N TYR A 197 17.76 6.21 -5.45
CA TYR A 197 17.29 4.99 -4.81
C TYR A 197 18.47 4.08 -4.47
N VAL A 198 18.54 3.61 -3.23
CA VAL A 198 19.44 2.53 -2.85
C VAL A 198 18.58 1.30 -2.66
N SER A 199 18.73 0.30 -3.54
CA SER A 199 18.04 -0.97 -3.37
C SER A 199 18.71 -1.75 -2.26
N ALA A 200 17.94 -2.42 -1.40
CA ALA A 200 18.52 -3.34 -0.42
C ALA A 200 19.27 -4.51 -1.11
N LEU A 201 18.90 -4.82 -2.36
CA LEU A 201 19.59 -5.82 -3.16
C LEU A 201 20.99 -5.39 -3.60
N ASP A 202 21.26 -4.08 -3.72
CA ASP A 202 22.60 -3.59 -4.08
C ASP A 202 23.60 -3.92 -2.97
N GLU A 203 23.20 -3.78 -1.71
CA GLU A 203 24.04 -4.20 -0.57
C GLU A 203 24.32 -5.71 -0.56
N ASP A 204 23.34 -6.53 -0.95
CA ASP A 204 23.52 -7.99 -0.99
C ASP A 204 24.35 -8.43 -2.21
N LEU A 205 24.24 -7.72 -3.34
CA LEU A 205 25.06 -7.95 -4.53
C LEU A 205 26.52 -7.59 -4.27
N ASP A 206 26.78 -6.47 -3.58
CA ASP A 206 28.11 -6.06 -3.18
C ASP A 206 28.75 -7.08 -2.22
N LYS A 207 28.00 -7.58 -1.23
CA LYS A 207 28.46 -8.67 -0.35
C LYS A 207 28.81 -9.94 -1.12
N LEU A 208 27.96 -10.34 -2.09
CA LEU A 208 28.22 -11.52 -2.90
C LEU A 208 29.50 -11.35 -3.75
N SER A 209 29.67 -10.18 -4.36
CA SER A 209 30.87 -9.87 -5.16
C SER A 209 32.17 -9.85 -4.33
N SER A 210 32.09 -9.37 -3.08
CA SER A 210 33.23 -9.36 -2.17
C SER A 210 33.61 -10.77 -1.72
N SER A 211 32.63 -11.66 -1.52
CA SER A 211 32.87 -13.05 -1.10
C SER A 211 33.48 -13.90 -2.22
N ASP A 212 33.04 -13.72 -3.48
CA ASP A 212 33.64 -14.40 -4.63
C ASP A 212 35.09 -13.96 -4.88
N SER A 213 35.41 -12.70 -4.58
CA SER A 213 36.77 -12.16 -4.71
C SER A 213 37.74 -12.75 -3.68
N GLU A 214 37.28 -12.98 -2.44
CA GLU A 214 38.07 -13.60 -1.38
C GLU A 214 38.34 -15.09 -1.65
N ASP A 215 37.34 -15.82 -2.18
CA ASP A 215 37.47 -17.24 -2.53
C ASP A 215 38.44 -17.47 -3.70
N ASP A 216 38.48 -16.58 -4.69
CA ASP A 216 39.44 -16.67 -5.80
C ASP A 216 40.87 -16.34 -5.36
N ASP A 217 41.06 -15.36 -4.46
CA ASP A 217 42.38 -14.97 -3.97
C ASP A 217 42.99 -16.08 -3.07
N ASP A 218 42.18 -16.77 -2.28
CA ASP A 218 42.59 -17.93 -1.49
C ASP A 218 42.90 -19.17 -2.34
N ARG A 219 42.17 -19.38 -3.44
CA ARG A 219 42.50 -20.43 -4.43
C ARG A 219 43.82 -20.15 -5.14
N ILE A 220 44.09 -18.89 -5.50
CA ILE A 220 45.36 -18.46 -6.11
C ILE A 220 46.53 -18.61 -5.13
N ARG A 221 46.34 -18.26 -3.84
CA ARG A 221 47.34 -18.45 -2.78
C ARG A 221 47.68 -19.92 -2.56
N LYS A 222 46.67 -20.78 -2.38
CA LYS A 222 46.87 -22.24 -2.22
C LYS A 222 47.55 -22.87 -3.43
N ARG A 223 47.29 -22.37 -4.65
CA ARG A 223 47.96 -22.83 -5.87
C ARG A 223 49.43 -22.42 -5.90
N LYS A 224 49.75 -21.18 -5.49
CA LYS A 224 51.14 -20.68 -5.39
C LYS A 224 51.95 -21.43 -4.32
N GLU A 225 51.35 -21.76 -3.18
CA GLU A 225 51.99 -22.55 -2.12
C GLU A 225 52.31 -23.98 -2.55
N ARG A 226 51.37 -24.65 -3.26
CA ARG A 226 51.61 -25.98 -3.83
C ARG A 226 52.74 -25.99 -4.84
N SER A 227 52.84 -24.97 -5.70
CA SER A 227 53.96 -24.84 -6.64
C SER A 227 55.30 -24.56 -5.96
N LYS A 228 55.34 -23.81 -4.85
CA LYS A 228 56.58 -23.59 -4.07
C LYS A 228 57.03 -24.85 -3.34
N ALA A 229 56.11 -25.61 -2.75
CA ALA A 229 56.42 -26.87 -2.09
C ALA A 229 56.98 -27.94 -3.06
N GLY A 230 56.46 -27.96 -4.30
CA GLY A 230 56.97 -28.86 -5.35
C GLY A 230 58.41 -28.55 -5.78
N ILE A 231 58.81 -27.27 -5.80
CA ILE A 231 60.17 -26.86 -6.19
C ILE A 231 61.19 -27.27 -5.13
N TYR A 232 60.86 -27.17 -3.84
CA TYR A 232 61.76 -27.59 -2.76
C TYR A 232 61.96 -29.11 -2.69
N MET A 233 60.98 -29.92 -3.12
CA MET A 233 61.10 -31.38 -3.17
C MET A 233 61.97 -31.91 -4.33
N ILE A 234 62.30 -31.07 -5.32
CA ILE A 234 63.16 -31.46 -6.46
C ILE A 234 64.63 -31.07 -6.19
N MET A 235 64.89 -30.26 -5.17
CA MET A 235 66.23 -29.78 -4.79
C MET A 235 66.93 -30.63 -3.71
N PHE A 236 66.38 -31.78 -3.32
CA PHE A 236 67.00 -32.79 -2.45
C PHE A 236 67.09 -34.12 -3.20
#